data_AF-A0A9R1A9C3-F1
#
_entry.id   AF-A0A9R1A9C3-F1
#
_cell.length_a   1.000
_cell.length_b   1.000
_cell.length_c   1.000
_cell.angle_alpha   90.00
_cell.angle_beta   90.00
_cell.angle_gamma   90.00
#
_symmetry.space_group_name_H-M   'P 1'
#
loop_
_entity.id
_entity.type
_entity.pdbx_description
1 polymer ?
#
loop_
_entity_poly.entity_id
_entity_poly.type
_entity_poly.pdbx_seq_one_letter_code
_entity_poly.pdbx_strand_id
1 'polypeptide(L)'
;MANFKVTSHSGALVENTKLDFQSLYLHRFISGDKKNQYVVIDGFGSTDLGLTTINNWAIYDGAASDAKLVAHAKGMRMNAADWCNLFIIVFELDRFKGSTLSVMGATTEEQGEWAIVGGTGDFAMARGVIHRKIHQKVADGDVLELTIDAFCHRKGQPSPTPQPPAPCQPIQPPVQPRPAPTPIKYGPWGGTGEKLYQFNPNMSVRLKSMTVFRHYAVNGLTFTYTGQDGQEHTSELFGNSVLRGNKVDSQTFQLGPTEFLTGLSGTYGHESRSNNIAMYSLKLVTNLGNTHGPFGTPAIGTPFSFSVPQNNRIVSFFGGYTGYAINSIGIYTLDNSA
;
A
#
# COMPACT_ATOMS: atom_id res chain seq x y z
N MET A 1 21.14 -21.37 31.84
CA MET A 1 19.74 -21.38 31.37
C MET A 1 19.71 -20.76 30.00
N ALA A 2 19.19 -21.47 29.00
CA ALA A 2 19.17 -20.97 27.64
C ALA A 2 18.04 -19.94 27.49
N ASN A 3 18.35 -18.70 27.12
CA ASN A 3 17.44 -17.56 27.00
C ASN A 3 16.62 -17.59 25.69
N PHE A 4 16.38 -18.78 25.13
CA PHE A 4 15.59 -18.95 23.91
C PHE A 4 14.12 -19.02 24.27
N LYS A 5 13.36 -17.98 23.94
CA LYS A 5 11.91 -17.94 24.09
C LYS A 5 11.26 -17.99 22.71
N VAL A 6 10.58 -19.10 22.42
CA VAL A 6 9.72 -19.23 21.25
C VAL A 6 8.29 -18.98 21.71
N THR A 7 7.63 -17.96 21.16
CA THR A 7 6.25 -17.61 21.51
C THR A 7 5.42 -17.64 20.24
N SER A 8 4.26 -18.31 20.27
CA SER A 8 3.31 -18.23 19.16
C SER A 8 2.83 -16.78 19.02
N HIS A 9 2.93 -16.22 17.82
CA HIS A 9 2.46 -14.88 17.49
C HIS A 9 1.19 -15.00 16.64
N SER A 10 0.04 -14.78 17.26
CA SER A 10 -1.28 -14.67 16.61
C SER A 10 -1.73 -13.20 16.51
N GLY A 11 -0.77 -12.29 16.28
CA GLY A 11 -0.99 -10.85 16.13
C GLY A 11 -1.23 -10.44 14.66
N ALA A 12 -1.58 -9.17 14.47
CA ALA A 12 -1.92 -8.58 13.18
C ALA A 12 -0.86 -8.85 12.09
N LEU A 13 -1.32 -8.95 10.83
CA LEU A 13 -0.48 -9.05 9.63
C LEU A 13 0.65 -8.00 9.72
N VAL A 14 1.89 -8.47 9.69
CA VAL A 14 3.09 -7.62 9.71
C VAL A 14 2.93 -6.52 8.66
N GLU A 15 2.91 -5.25 9.08
CA GLU A 15 2.83 -4.11 8.17
C GLU A 15 3.97 -4.19 7.18
N ASN A 16 3.63 -4.37 5.90
CA ASN A 16 4.62 -4.40 4.83
C ASN A 16 4.51 -3.11 4.03
N THR A 17 5.58 -2.32 4.02
CA THR A 17 5.82 -1.23 3.09
C THR A 17 6.10 -1.82 1.72
N LYS A 18 5.31 -1.43 0.70
CA LYS A 18 5.62 -1.79 -0.69
C LYS A 18 6.82 -0.98 -1.16
N LEU A 19 7.79 -1.65 -1.75
CA LEU A 19 8.89 -1.08 -2.51
C LEU A 19 8.54 -1.24 -3.99
N ASP A 20 8.45 -0.13 -4.72
CA ASP A 20 8.16 -0.07 -6.15
C ASP A 20 9.21 0.83 -6.78
N PHE A 21 10.41 0.27 -6.99
CA PHE A 21 11.52 1.01 -7.60
C PHE A 21 11.61 0.60 -9.06
N GLN A 22 11.46 1.57 -9.95
CA GLN A 22 11.44 1.36 -11.39
C GLN A 22 12.65 2.04 -12.03
N SER A 23 13.04 1.55 -13.20
CA SER A 23 14.07 2.18 -14.03
C SER A 23 15.39 2.38 -13.29
N LEU A 24 15.84 1.36 -12.56
CA LEU A 24 17.19 1.31 -12.01
C LEU A 24 18.14 0.65 -13.01
N TYR A 25 19.39 1.09 -13.08
CA TYR A 25 20.35 0.62 -14.08
C TYR A 25 21.59 0.07 -13.41
N LEU A 26 21.78 -1.24 -13.46
CA LEU A 26 22.92 -1.94 -12.88
C LEU A 26 24.02 -2.12 -13.94
N HIS A 27 25.19 -1.59 -13.65
CA HIS A 27 26.34 -1.61 -14.54
C HIS A 27 27.27 -2.77 -14.18
N ARG A 28 27.34 -3.77 -15.06
CA ARG A 28 28.20 -4.95 -14.90
C ARG A 28 29.31 -4.92 -15.93
N PHE A 29 30.51 -4.56 -15.51
CA PHE A 29 31.69 -4.47 -16.37
C PHE A 29 32.75 -5.49 -15.96
N ILE A 30 33.08 -6.37 -16.90
CA ILE A 30 33.99 -7.50 -16.71
C ILE A 30 35.44 -7.17 -17.14
N SER A 31 35.61 -6.14 -17.96
CA SER A 31 36.90 -5.62 -18.46
C SER A 31 36.92 -4.09 -18.49
N GLY A 32 38.04 -3.51 -18.96
CA GLY A 32 38.23 -2.07 -19.09
C GLY A 32 38.47 -1.32 -17.77
N ASP A 33 38.62 -0.01 -17.85
CA ASP A 33 38.97 0.86 -16.71
C ASP A 33 37.85 0.93 -15.65
N LYS A 34 36.60 0.61 -16.04
CA LYS A 34 35.43 0.59 -15.17
C LYS A 34 35.09 -0.81 -14.65
N LYS A 35 35.98 -1.79 -14.83
CA LYS A 35 35.80 -3.16 -14.36
C LYS A 35 35.41 -3.19 -12.88
N ASN A 36 34.34 -3.91 -12.57
CA ASN A 36 33.75 -3.97 -11.22
C ASN A 36 33.35 -5.39 -10.79
N GLN A 37 33.96 -6.40 -11.43
CA GLN A 37 33.82 -7.82 -11.13
C GLN A 37 35.18 -8.51 -11.27
N TYR A 38 35.50 -9.45 -10.38
CA TYR A 38 36.76 -10.20 -10.38
C TYR A 38 36.53 -11.69 -10.20
N VAL A 39 37.27 -12.51 -10.94
CA VAL A 39 37.31 -13.96 -10.74
C VAL A 39 38.13 -14.24 -9.48
N VAL A 40 37.59 -15.09 -8.60
CA VAL A 40 38.25 -15.50 -7.34
C VAL A 40 38.48 -17.01 -7.25
N ILE A 41 37.73 -17.80 -8.02
CA ILE A 41 37.95 -19.23 -8.21
C ILE A 41 37.76 -19.50 -9.68
N ASP A 42 38.78 -20.09 -10.32
CA ASP A 42 38.74 -20.48 -11.72
C ASP A 42 37.76 -21.65 -11.94
N GLY A 43 37.17 -21.70 -13.12
CA GLY A 43 36.26 -22.78 -13.51
C GLY A 43 37.01 -24.06 -13.89
N PHE A 44 36.30 -25.19 -13.83
CA PHE A 44 36.85 -26.49 -14.23
C PHE A 44 36.43 -26.89 -15.65
N GLY A 45 37.40 -27.32 -16.46
CA GLY A 45 37.17 -27.87 -17.79
C GLY A 45 36.60 -26.86 -18.79
N SER A 46 35.96 -27.34 -19.85
CA SER A 46 35.41 -26.50 -20.92
C SER A 46 34.09 -25.81 -20.57
N THR A 47 33.51 -26.10 -19.41
CA THR A 47 32.21 -25.57 -18.98
C THR A 47 32.34 -24.46 -17.94
N ASP A 48 33.57 -24.18 -17.48
CA ASP A 48 33.86 -23.27 -16.38
C ASP A 48 33.02 -23.56 -15.11
N LEU A 49 32.68 -24.83 -14.87
CA LEU A 49 31.88 -25.22 -13.71
C LEU A 49 32.65 -24.87 -12.43
N GLY A 50 31.97 -24.22 -11.48
CA GLY A 50 32.56 -23.74 -10.24
C GLY A 50 33.23 -22.36 -10.35
N LEU A 51 33.34 -21.77 -11.54
CA LEU A 51 33.86 -20.42 -11.73
C LEU A 51 33.11 -19.45 -10.82
N THR A 52 33.82 -18.80 -9.91
CA THR A 52 33.25 -17.90 -8.92
C THR A 52 33.84 -16.51 -9.10
N THR A 53 32.96 -15.51 -9.11
CA THR A 53 33.36 -14.10 -9.21
C THR A 53 32.77 -13.30 -8.06
N ILE A 54 33.49 -12.27 -7.63
CA ILE A 54 33.02 -11.26 -6.68
C ILE A 54 32.74 -9.96 -7.43
N ASN A 55 31.65 -9.29 -7.07
CA ASN A 55 31.18 -8.08 -7.73
C ASN A 55 30.96 -6.91 -6.77
N ASN A 56 31.12 -5.70 -7.32
CA ASN A 56 30.67 -4.43 -6.76
C ASN A 56 30.00 -3.60 -7.88
N TRP A 57 28.83 -4.04 -8.34
CA TRP A 57 28.16 -3.42 -9.48
C TRP A 57 27.45 -2.14 -9.05
N ALA A 58 27.74 -1.04 -9.75
CA ALA A 58 27.08 0.24 -9.51
C ALA A 58 25.65 0.23 -10.04
N ILE A 59 24.72 0.85 -9.31
CA ILE A 59 23.30 0.98 -9.69
C ILE A 59 22.92 2.45 -9.74
N TYR A 60 22.35 2.88 -10.85
CA TYR A 60 21.94 4.26 -11.12
C TYR A 60 20.41 4.40 -11.21
N ASP A 61 19.88 5.61 -10.97
CA ASP A 61 18.44 5.93 -11.07
C ASP A 61 17.97 6.32 -12.48
N GLY A 62 18.85 6.21 -13.48
CA GLY A 62 18.55 6.55 -14.86
C GLY A 62 19.60 6.00 -15.84
N ALA A 63 19.25 6.00 -17.12
CA ALA A 63 20.15 5.59 -18.22
C ALA A 63 20.98 6.75 -18.79
N ALA A 64 20.61 7.99 -18.48
CA ALA A 64 21.27 9.18 -18.98
C ALA A 64 22.64 9.41 -18.31
N SER A 65 23.51 10.20 -18.95
CA SER A 65 24.87 10.45 -18.45
C SER A 65 24.94 11.19 -17.11
N ASP A 66 23.86 11.86 -16.71
CA ASP A 66 23.69 12.60 -15.45
C ASP A 66 22.99 11.79 -14.35
N ALA A 67 22.69 10.51 -14.60
CA ALA A 67 22.08 9.61 -13.64
C ALA A 67 22.91 9.50 -12.36
N LYS A 68 22.23 9.41 -11.22
CA LYS A 68 22.86 9.38 -9.90
C LYS A 68 23.11 7.97 -9.47
N LEU A 69 24.29 7.74 -8.88
CA LEU A 69 24.59 6.49 -8.20
C LEU A 69 23.70 6.37 -6.95
N VAL A 70 22.87 5.34 -6.90
CA VAL A 70 21.90 5.15 -5.81
C VAL A 70 22.18 3.94 -4.94
N ALA A 71 22.90 2.95 -5.47
CA ALA A 71 23.26 1.75 -4.74
C ALA A 71 24.43 0.99 -5.38
N HIS A 72 24.92 -0.02 -4.65
CA HIS A 72 25.86 -1.00 -5.16
C HIS A 72 25.36 -2.43 -4.89
N ALA A 73 25.38 -3.29 -5.90
CA ALA A 73 25.20 -4.73 -5.75
C ALA A 73 26.56 -5.40 -5.45
N LYS A 74 26.73 -5.83 -4.20
CA LYS A 74 27.96 -6.38 -3.65
C LYS A 74 27.77 -7.84 -3.28
N GLY A 75 28.57 -8.74 -3.84
CA GLY A 75 28.45 -10.15 -3.53
C GLY A 75 29.21 -11.05 -4.48
N MET A 76 28.68 -12.24 -4.69
CA MET A 76 29.30 -13.27 -5.53
C MET A 76 28.31 -13.88 -6.51
N ARG A 77 28.85 -14.43 -7.58
CA ARG A 77 28.14 -15.33 -8.48
C ARG A 77 29.00 -16.54 -8.80
N MET A 78 28.36 -17.69 -8.94
CA MET A 78 29.01 -18.98 -9.21
C MET A 78 28.35 -19.65 -10.40
N ASN A 79 29.15 -20.20 -11.30
CA ASN A 79 28.66 -21.03 -12.39
C ASN A 79 28.39 -22.46 -11.90
N ALA A 80 27.11 -22.85 -11.88
CA ALA A 80 26.63 -24.17 -11.49
C ALA A 80 25.83 -24.83 -12.63
N ALA A 81 26.38 -24.78 -13.85
CA ALA A 81 25.69 -24.98 -15.15
C ALA A 81 24.82 -23.79 -15.58
N ASP A 82 24.35 -23.00 -14.61
CA ASP A 82 23.82 -21.65 -14.78
C ASP A 82 24.46 -20.71 -13.76
N TRP A 83 24.37 -19.40 -13.99
CA TRP A 83 24.93 -18.43 -13.04
C TRP A 83 24.01 -18.23 -11.84
N CYS A 84 24.41 -18.76 -10.69
CA CYS A 84 23.79 -18.51 -9.40
C CYS A 84 24.33 -17.21 -8.81
N ASN A 85 23.46 -16.27 -8.45
CA ASN A 85 23.83 -15.00 -7.85
C ASN A 85 23.48 -14.99 -6.36
N LEU A 86 24.39 -14.48 -5.55
CA LEU A 86 24.23 -14.22 -4.13
C LEU A 86 24.87 -12.88 -3.81
N PHE A 87 24.07 -11.83 -3.68
CA PHE A 87 24.58 -10.51 -3.37
C PHE A 87 23.61 -9.69 -2.52
N ILE A 88 24.12 -8.61 -1.97
CA ILE A 88 23.32 -7.59 -1.31
C ILE A 88 23.33 -6.32 -2.16
N ILE A 89 22.20 -5.62 -2.21
CA ILE A 89 22.13 -4.25 -2.72
C ILE A 89 22.28 -3.32 -1.51
N VAL A 90 23.31 -2.47 -1.52
CA VAL A 90 23.57 -1.47 -0.47
C VAL A 90 23.21 -0.10 -1.02
N PHE A 91 22.23 0.57 -0.43
CA PHE A 91 21.74 1.86 -0.90
C PHE A 91 22.61 3.01 -0.36
N GLU A 92 22.83 4.03 -1.18
CA GLU A 92 23.66 5.21 -0.88
C GLU A 92 22.88 6.53 -0.88
N LEU A 93 21.63 6.51 -1.35
CA LEU A 93 20.69 7.63 -1.24
C LEU A 93 20.45 8.03 0.22
N ASP A 94 20.43 9.33 0.52
CA ASP A 94 20.35 9.85 1.90
C ASP A 94 19.27 9.18 2.76
N ARG A 95 18.04 9.03 2.24
CA ARG A 95 16.93 8.41 2.99
C ARG A 95 17.15 6.93 3.31
N PHE A 96 17.88 6.21 2.47
CA PHE A 96 18.06 4.75 2.57
C PHE A 96 19.52 4.35 2.78
N LYS A 97 20.37 5.31 3.14
CA LYS A 97 21.81 5.13 3.17
C LYS A 97 22.19 4.04 4.17
N GLY A 98 22.83 2.99 3.68
CA GLY A 98 23.22 1.82 4.48
C GLY A 98 22.13 0.76 4.66
N SER A 99 20.89 1.01 4.23
CA SER A 99 19.86 -0.02 4.14
C SER A 99 20.19 -1.01 3.02
N THR A 100 19.80 -2.28 3.19
CA THR A 100 20.17 -3.35 2.26
C THR A 100 19.01 -4.25 1.85
N LEU A 101 19.10 -4.79 0.63
CA LEU A 101 18.30 -5.94 0.17
C LEU A 101 19.22 -7.13 -0.06
N SER A 102 18.82 -8.32 0.43
CA SER A 102 19.50 -9.58 0.17
C SER A 102 18.87 -10.27 -1.04
N VAL A 103 19.69 -10.60 -2.04
CA VAL A 103 19.23 -11.07 -3.35
C VAL A 103 19.83 -12.44 -3.68
N MET A 104 18.98 -13.33 -4.17
CA MET A 104 19.37 -14.66 -4.65
C MET A 104 18.62 -15.01 -5.94
N GLY A 105 19.32 -15.60 -6.92
CA GLY A 105 18.65 -16.11 -8.12
C GLY A 105 19.59 -16.56 -9.24
N ALA A 106 19.07 -17.37 -10.15
CA ALA A 106 19.80 -17.86 -11.33
C ALA A 106 19.80 -16.81 -12.47
N THR A 107 20.71 -16.96 -13.42
CA THR A 107 20.78 -16.12 -14.63
C THR A 107 21.09 -16.97 -15.83
N THR A 108 20.08 -17.16 -16.66
CA THR A 108 20.09 -18.04 -17.84
C THR A 108 19.72 -17.30 -19.14
N GLU A 109 19.03 -16.16 -19.03
CA GLU A 109 18.43 -15.44 -20.16
C GLU A 109 18.71 -13.91 -20.12
N GLU A 110 18.50 -13.23 -21.26
CA GLU A 110 18.61 -11.77 -21.42
C GLU A 110 17.66 -10.99 -20.49
N GLN A 111 16.58 -11.63 -20.07
CA GLN A 111 15.64 -11.16 -19.07
C GLN A 111 15.47 -12.21 -17.97
N GLY A 112 14.82 -11.85 -16.87
CA GLY A 112 14.46 -12.80 -15.82
C GLY A 112 14.27 -12.14 -14.48
N GLU A 113 14.30 -12.95 -13.44
CA GLU A 113 13.96 -12.53 -12.09
C GLU A 113 15.04 -12.93 -11.08
N TRP A 114 15.21 -12.11 -10.05
CA TRP A 114 15.92 -12.48 -8.83
C TRP A 114 14.99 -12.32 -7.62
N ALA A 115 15.09 -13.23 -6.66
CA ALA A 115 14.31 -13.14 -5.43
C ALA A 115 15.01 -12.21 -4.43
N ILE A 116 14.22 -11.35 -3.78
CA ILE A 116 14.60 -10.66 -2.56
C ILE A 116 14.21 -11.57 -1.39
N VAL A 117 15.22 -12.08 -0.69
CA VAL A 117 15.06 -13.06 0.40
C VAL A 117 15.19 -12.42 1.79
N GLY A 118 15.50 -11.13 1.85
CA GLY A 118 15.65 -10.40 3.10
C GLY A 118 16.08 -8.95 2.86
N GLY A 119 16.24 -8.22 3.96
CA GLY A 119 16.81 -6.88 3.95
C GLY A 119 17.09 -6.35 5.35
N THR A 120 17.80 -5.23 5.43
CA THR A 120 18.20 -4.57 6.68
C THR A 120 17.91 -3.07 6.62
N GLY A 121 18.10 -2.38 7.76
CA GLY A 121 17.80 -0.95 7.84
C GLY A 121 16.30 -0.68 7.67
N ASP A 122 15.97 0.21 6.74
CA ASP A 122 14.60 0.55 6.33
C ASP A 122 13.92 -0.58 5.55
N PHE A 123 14.69 -1.53 5.04
CA PHE A 123 14.20 -2.70 4.30
C PHE A 123 14.20 -3.96 5.15
N ALA A 124 14.15 -3.82 6.48
CA ALA A 124 14.07 -4.96 7.40
C ALA A 124 12.90 -5.90 7.01
N MET A 125 13.16 -7.20 6.96
CA MET A 125 12.18 -8.22 6.54
C MET A 125 11.67 -8.05 5.10
N ALA A 126 12.47 -7.46 4.20
CA ALA A 126 12.13 -7.36 2.79
C ALA A 126 11.95 -8.74 2.14
N ARG A 127 10.92 -8.88 1.30
CA ARG A 127 10.66 -10.03 0.43
C ARG A 127 10.01 -9.57 -0.87
N GLY A 128 10.38 -10.15 -2.00
CA GLY A 128 9.87 -9.70 -3.30
C GLY A 128 10.69 -10.19 -4.47
N VAL A 129 10.55 -9.51 -5.61
CA VAL A 129 11.18 -9.87 -6.88
C VAL A 129 11.87 -8.65 -7.50
N ILE A 130 13.05 -8.88 -8.06
CA ILE A 130 13.73 -7.96 -8.96
C ILE A 130 13.57 -8.50 -10.36
N HIS A 131 12.80 -7.81 -11.19
CA HIS A 131 12.75 -8.08 -12.62
C HIS A 131 13.97 -7.42 -13.26
N ARG A 132 14.68 -8.16 -14.10
CA ARG A 132 15.86 -7.68 -14.82
C ARG A 132 15.73 -7.94 -16.31
N LYS A 133 16.29 -7.05 -17.11
CA LYS A 133 16.50 -7.24 -18.55
C LYS A 133 17.75 -6.52 -19.01
N ILE A 134 18.39 -7.00 -20.07
CA ILE A 134 19.50 -6.29 -20.70
C ILE A 134 18.97 -5.00 -21.32
N HIS A 135 19.48 -3.86 -20.83
CA HIS A 135 19.22 -2.54 -21.41
C HIS A 135 20.20 -2.25 -22.56
N GLN A 136 21.49 -2.54 -22.33
CA GLN A 136 22.54 -2.28 -23.30
C GLN A 136 23.69 -3.27 -23.14
N LYS A 137 24.20 -3.81 -24.25
CA LYS A 137 25.48 -4.53 -24.30
C LYS A 137 26.57 -3.57 -24.75
N VAL A 138 27.72 -3.61 -24.08
CA VAL A 138 28.90 -2.80 -24.41
C VAL A 138 30.13 -3.71 -24.52
N ALA A 139 31.24 -3.21 -25.07
CA ALA A 139 32.45 -4.01 -25.25
C ALA A 139 32.97 -4.60 -23.92
N ASP A 140 32.87 -3.83 -22.84
CA ASP A 140 33.40 -4.19 -21.52
C ASP A 140 32.40 -4.92 -20.60
N GLY A 141 31.19 -5.21 -21.06
CA GLY A 141 30.14 -5.84 -20.26
C GLY A 141 28.74 -5.42 -20.67
N ASP A 142 27.87 -5.16 -19.70
CA ASP A 142 26.47 -4.83 -19.96
C ASP A 142 25.83 -3.97 -18.86
N VAL A 143 24.73 -3.32 -19.25
CA VAL A 143 23.85 -2.56 -18.36
C VAL A 143 22.51 -3.29 -18.31
N LEU A 144 22.07 -3.61 -17.10
CA LEU A 144 20.78 -4.25 -16.82
C LEU A 144 19.79 -3.19 -16.31
N GLU A 145 18.58 -3.17 -16.85
CA GLU A 145 17.47 -2.43 -16.26
C GLU A 145 16.79 -3.32 -15.21
N LEU A 146 16.57 -2.75 -14.02
CA LEU A 146 15.98 -3.42 -12.88
C LEU A 146 14.67 -2.74 -12.47
N THR A 147 13.68 -3.57 -12.14
CA THR A 147 12.44 -3.16 -11.47
C THR A 147 12.25 -3.99 -10.20
N ILE A 148 12.18 -3.34 -9.06
CA ILE A 148 12.03 -3.95 -7.75
C ILE A 148 10.58 -3.84 -7.30
N ASP A 149 9.93 -4.99 -7.12
CA ASP A 149 8.61 -5.12 -6.50
C ASP A 149 8.73 -5.96 -5.23
N ALA A 150 8.68 -5.30 -4.08
CA ALA A 150 8.94 -5.96 -2.81
C ALA A 150 8.14 -5.39 -1.65
N PHE A 151 8.23 -6.06 -0.51
CA PHE A 151 7.50 -5.77 0.71
C PHE A 151 8.46 -5.86 1.89
N CYS A 152 8.62 -4.81 2.70
CA CYS A 152 9.46 -4.82 3.91
C CYS A 152 8.70 -4.31 5.13
N HIS A 153 9.17 -4.62 6.34
CA HIS A 153 8.58 -4.08 7.56
C HIS A 153 8.95 -2.63 7.76
N ARG A 154 7.95 -1.77 8.01
CA ARG A 154 8.21 -0.37 8.38
C ARG A 154 8.81 -0.32 9.78
N LYS A 155 10.10 0.02 9.91
CA LYS A 155 10.61 0.44 11.22
C LYS A 155 9.88 1.73 11.60
N GLY A 156 9.08 1.68 12.67
CA GLY A 156 8.56 2.89 13.30
C GLY A 156 9.75 3.80 13.62
N GLN A 157 9.79 4.99 13.03
CA GLN A 157 10.77 5.99 13.43
C GLN A 157 10.58 6.27 14.93
N PRO A 158 11.63 6.20 15.75
CA PRO A 158 11.57 6.80 17.08
C PRO A 158 11.34 8.29 16.91
N SER A 159 10.36 8.82 17.63
CA SER A 159 10.18 10.26 17.82
C SER A 159 11.52 10.88 18.22
N PRO A 160 11.99 11.97 17.58
CA PRO A 160 13.25 12.58 17.98
C PRO A 160 13.10 13.13 19.40
N THR A 161 13.83 12.56 20.35
CA THR A 161 14.01 13.11 21.69
C THR A 161 14.59 14.52 21.55
N PRO A 162 14.15 15.52 22.34
CA PRO A 162 14.65 16.88 22.20
C PRO A 162 16.13 16.93 22.65
N GLN A 163 17.05 17.22 21.72
CA GLN A 163 18.43 17.59 22.07
C GLN A 163 18.50 19.09 22.41
N PRO A 164 19.33 19.50 23.38
CA PRO A 164 19.55 20.92 23.69
C PRO A 164 20.22 21.65 22.51
N PRO A 165 19.93 22.95 22.30
CA PRO A 165 20.38 23.65 21.11
C PRO A 165 21.88 23.97 21.16
N ALA A 166 22.58 23.64 20.07
CA ALA A 166 23.91 24.17 19.75
C ALA A 166 23.79 25.49 18.93
N PRO A 167 24.82 26.36 18.91
CA PRO A 167 24.69 27.75 18.50
C PRO A 167 24.43 27.95 16.99
N CYS A 168 23.67 29.00 16.72
CA CYS A 168 22.98 29.36 15.47
C CYS A 168 23.84 29.39 14.20
N GLN A 169 23.31 28.78 13.12
CA GLN A 169 23.56 29.16 11.73
C GLN A 169 22.27 29.75 11.11
N PRO A 170 22.37 30.54 10.01
CA PRO A 170 21.23 31.29 9.47
C PRO A 170 20.10 30.38 8.98
N ILE A 171 18.90 30.65 9.47
CA ILE A 171 17.68 29.85 9.35
C ILE A 171 17.13 29.94 7.92
N GLN A 172 17.08 28.82 7.19
CA GLN A 172 16.06 28.60 6.17
C GLN A 172 14.71 28.47 6.88
N PRO A 173 13.61 29.09 6.39
CA PRO A 173 12.31 28.94 7.04
C PRO A 173 11.93 27.45 7.13
N PRO A 174 11.36 26.98 8.26
CA PRO A 174 11.07 25.57 8.45
C PRO A 174 10.11 25.10 7.36
N VAL A 175 10.48 24.05 6.62
CA VAL A 175 9.49 23.24 5.91
C VAL A 175 8.55 22.70 6.99
N GLN A 176 7.35 23.26 7.06
CA GLN A 176 6.33 22.81 7.99
C GLN A 176 6.14 21.29 7.81
N PRO A 177 6.02 20.50 8.89
CA PRO A 177 5.57 19.13 8.76
C PRO A 177 4.27 19.15 7.97
N ARG A 178 4.22 18.37 6.87
CA ARG A 178 3.01 18.23 6.05
C ARG A 178 1.83 18.02 7.01
N PRO A 179 0.78 18.86 6.95
CA PRO A 179 -0.38 18.69 7.82
C PRO A 179 -0.88 17.26 7.70
N ALA A 180 -1.24 16.64 8.84
CA ALA A 180 -1.89 15.33 8.81
C ALA A 180 -3.06 15.41 7.82
N PRO A 181 -3.20 14.43 6.90
CA PRO A 181 -4.20 14.51 5.85
C PRO A 181 -5.57 14.64 6.50
N THR A 182 -6.22 15.77 6.24
CA THR A 182 -7.48 16.12 6.89
C THR A 182 -8.62 15.53 6.07
N PRO A 183 -9.51 14.70 6.66
CA PRO A 183 -10.63 14.14 5.93
C PRO A 183 -11.55 15.22 5.35
N ILE A 184 -11.82 15.14 4.05
CA ILE A 184 -12.74 16.05 3.35
C ILE A 184 -14.15 15.47 3.42
N LYS A 185 -15.12 16.30 3.78
CA LYS A 185 -16.53 15.91 3.99
C LYS A 185 -17.38 16.20 2.75
N TYR A 186 -18.14 15.21 2.27
CA TYR A 186 -19.10 15.38 1.16
C TYR A 186 -20.50 14.89 1.52
N GLY A 187 -21.51 15.55 0.96
CA GLY A 187 -22.91 15.32 1.28
C GLY A 187 -23.35 16.06 2.56
N PRO A 188 -24.37 15.55 3.29
CA PRO A 188 -25.06 14.29 3.05
C PRO A 188 -26.09 14.38 1.91
N TRP A 189 -26.35 13.27 1.24
CA TRP A 189 -27.45 13.10 0.29
C TRP A 189 -28.61 12.39 0.99
N GLY A 190 -29.82 12.93 0.88
CA GLY A 190 -31.01 12.40 1.53
C GLY A 190 -31.79 13.46 2.30
N GLY A 191 -32.54 13.02 3.31
CA GLY A 191 -33.34 13.89 4.16
C GLY A 191 -32.62 14.38 5.42
N THR A 192 -33.23 15.35 6.08
CA THR A 192 -32.82 15.81 7.42
C THR A 192 -33.28 14.80 8.47
N GLY A 193 -32.33 14.19 9.19
CA GLY A 193 -32.62 13.18 10.21
C GLY A 193 -32.72 13.75 11.61
N GLU A 194 -33.56 13.11 12.43
CA GLU A 194 -33.68 13.40 13.87
C GLU A 194 -32.51 12.82 14.67
N LYS A 195 -31.95 11.68 14.23
CA LYS A 195 -30.74 11.08 14.81
C LYS A 195 -29.59 11.17 13.82
N LEU A 196 -28.49 11.77 14.26
CA LEU A 196 -27.27 11.90 13.49
C LEU A 196 -26.28 10.82 13.89
N TYR A 197 -25.82 10.06 12.90
CA TYR A 197 -24.65 9.22 13.03
C TYR A 197 -23.42 10.05 12.69
N GLN A 198 -22.56 10.26 13.68
CA GLN A 198 -21.28 10.93 13.52
C GLN A 198 -20.16 9.95 13.83
N PHE A 199 -19.39 9.63 12.81
CA PHE A 199 -18.14 8.91 12.95
C PHE A 199 -16.99 9.93 12.98
N ASN A 200 -16.02 9.78 13.89
CA ASN A 200 -14.82 10.61 13.89
C ASN A 200 -13.93 10.18 12.70
N PRO A 201 -13.85 10.97 11.62
CA PRO A 201 -13.20 10.53 10.39
C PRO A 201 -11.68 10.38 10.56
N ASN A 202 -11.09 11.04 11.56
CA ASN A 202 -9.66 10.90 11.86
C ASN A 202 -9.31 9.51 12.40
N MET A 203 -10.30 8.73 12.85
CA MET A 203 -10.08 7.36 13.30
C MET A 203 -9.87 6.39 12.14
N SER A 204 -10.40 6.66 10.95
CA SER A 204 -10.34 5.71 9.84
C SER A 204 -9.36 6.16 8.76
N VAL A 205 -8.33 5.36 8.55
CA VAL A 205 -7.34 5.55 7.48
C VAL A 205 -7.79 4.84 6.20
N ARG A 206 -8.42 3.67 6.33
CA ARG A 206 -8.81 2.83 5.20
C ARG A 206 -10.00 1.92 5.54
N LEU A 207 -11.03 1.94 4.70
CA LEU A 207 -12.11 0.95 4.78
C LEU A 207 -11.64 -0.43 4.34
N LYS A 208 -12.09 -1.47 5.05
CA LYS A 208 -11.74 -2.88 4.82
C LYS A 208 -12.95 -3.68 4.38
N SER A 209 -14.09 -3.47 5.03
CA SER A 209 -15.34 -4.14 4.73
C SER A 209 -16.51 -3.22 5.01
N MET A 210 -17.65 -3.52 4.40
CA MET A 210 -18.92 -2.92 4.83
C MET A 210 -20.02 -3.97 4.83
N THR A 211 -20.81 -3.96 5.89
CA THR A 211 -22.03 -4.73 6.04
C THR A 211 -23.22 -3.80 5.90
N VAL A 212 -24.13 -4.11 4.98
CA VAL A 212 -25.36 -3.34 4.74
C VAL A 212 -26.55 -4.16 5.19
N PHE A 213 -27.30 -3.61 6.14
CA PHE A 213 -28.58 -4.12 6.62
C PHE A 213 -29.70 -3.54 5.77
N ARG A 214 -30.52 -4.40 5.18
CA ARG A 214 -31.57 -3.99 4.25
C ARG A 214 -32.82 -4.84 4.38
N HIS A 215 -33.92 -4.21 3.99
CA HIS A 215 -35.17 -4.87 3.68
C HIS A 215 -35.71 -4.21 2.42
N TYR A 216 -36.72 -3.35 2.55
CA TYR A 216 -37.25 -2.54 1.44
C TYR A 216 -36.38 -1.30 1.16
N ALA A 217 -35.72 -0.78 2.21
CA ALA A 217 -34.78 0.34 2.20
C ALA A 217 -33.43 -0.09 2.81
N VAL A 218 -32.42 0.78 2.73
CA VAL A 218 -31.15 0.63 3.44
C VAL A 218 -31.38 0.98 4.91
N ASN A 219 -31.52 -0.04 5.75
CA ASN A 219 -31.91 0.12 7.14
C ASN A 219 -30.73 0.55 8.02
N GLY A 220 -29.55 0.03 7.75
CA GLY A 220 -28.33 0.39 8.45
C GLY A 220 -27.06 -0.13 7.79
N LEU A 221 -25.91 0.28 8.31
CA LEU A 221 -24.62 -0.21 7.89
C LEU A 221 -23.63 -0.24 9.06
N THR A 222 -22.68 -1.16 8.98
CA THR A 222 -21.44 -1.15 9.77
C THR A 222 -20.28 -1.32 8.80
N PHE A 223 -19.09 -0.85 9.16
CA PHE A 223 -17.89 -1.04 8.36
C PHE A 223 -16.71 -1.38 9.25
N THR A 224 -15.79 -2.18 8.71
CA THR A 224 -14.48 -2.35 9.35
C THR A 224 -13.47 -1.47 8.64
N TYR A 225 -12.53 -0.96 9.42
CA TYR A 225 -11.54 0.00 8.95
C TYR A 225 -10.22 -0.18 9.68
N THR A 226 -9.14 0.21 9.02
CA THR A 226 -7.83 0.35 9.64
C THR A 226 -7.76 1.70 10.35
N GLY A 227 -7.44 1.67 11.63
CA GLY A 227 -7.27 2.83 12.48
C GLY A 227 -5.94 3.55 12.25
N GLN A 228 -5.77 4.73 12.86
CA GLN A 228 -4.47 5.41 12.95
C GLN A 228 -3.41 4.59 13.71
N ASP A 229 -3.88 3.69 14.56
CA ASP A 229 -3.07 2.71 15.29
C ASP A 229 -2.69 1.48 14.45
N GLY A 230 -3.08 1.44 13.16
CA GLY A 230 -2.84 0.33 12.25
C GLY A 230 -3.70 -0.90 12.53
N GLN A 231 -4.54 -0.90 13.57
CA GLN A 231 -5.41 -2.01 13.93
C GLN A 231 -6.71 -1.98 13.15
N GLU A 232 -7.34 -3.14 12.99
CA GLU A 232 -8.69 -3.21 12.43
C GLU A 232 -9.73 -2.93 13.52
N HIS A 233 -10.58 -1.95 13.28
CA HIS A 233 -11.69 -1.55 14.13
C HIS A 233 -13.00 -1.76 13.39
N THR A 234 -14.07 -1.93 14.15
CA THR A 234 -15.44 -1.97 13.63
C THR A 234 -16.17 -0.70 14.04
N SER A 235 -16.87 -0.06 13.11
CA SER A 235 -17.69 1.09 13.42
C SER A 235 -18.95 0.69 14.19
N GLU A 236 -19.48 1.63 14.96
CA GLU A 236 -20.83 1.48 15.52
C GLU A 236 -21.87 1.40 14.40
N LEU A 237 -23.01 0.78 14.68
CA LEU A 237 -24.13 0.66 13.74
C LEU A 237 -24.65 2.04 13.36
N PHE A 238 -24.53 2.38 12.08
CA PHE A 238 -25.20 3.50 11.48
C PHE A 238 -26.58 3.04 10.98
N GLY A 239 -27.65 3.33 11.71
CA GLY A 239 -29.02 2.94 11.36
C GLY A 239 -29.55 1.81 12.22
N ASN A 240 -30.27 0.86 11.60
CA ASN A 240 -30.96 -0.23 12.28
C ASN A 240 -30.61 -1.59 11.67
N SER A 241 -30.40 -2.59 12.52
CA SER A 241 -30.20 -4.00 12.15
C SER A 241 -31.38 -4.90 12.53
N VAL A 242 -32.35 -4.35 13.25
CA VAL A 242 -33.57 -5.03 13.73
C VAL A 242 -34.76 -4.12 13.50
N LEU A 243 -35.83 -4.65 12.91
CA LEU A 243 -37.10 -3.96 12.72
C LEU A 243 -38.23 -4.79 13.33
N ARG A 244 -39.07 -4.16 14.17
CA ARG A 244 -40.20 -4.82 14.86
C ARG A 244 -39.80 -6.15 15.52
N GLY A 245 -38.65 -6.16 16.20
CA GLY A 245 -38.13 -7.34 16.91
C GLY A 245 -37.44 -8.39 16.03
N ASN A 246 -37.42 -8.23 14.71
CA ASN A 246 -36.81 -9.20 13.78
C ASN A 246 -35.54 -8.63 13.14
N LYS A 247 -34.48 -9.45 13.06
CA LYS A 247 -33.24 -9.09 12.36
C LYS A 247 -33.53 -8.91 10.87
N VAL A 248 -33.04 -7.82 10.28
CA VAL A 248 -33.16 -7.59 8.83
C VAL A 248 -32.04 -8.30 8.07
N ASP A 249 -32.26 -8.54 6.77
CA ASP A 249 -31.25 -9.16 5.91
C ASP A 249 -29.98 -8.29 5.84
N SER A 250 -28.82 -8.92 5.70
CA SER A 250 -27.53 -8.23 5.68
C SER A 250 -26.60 -8.82 4.63
N GLN A 251 -25.90 -7.96 3.88
CA GLN A 251 -24.83 -8.38 2.98
C GLN A 251 -23.53 -7.70 3.40
N THR A 252 -22.47 -8.49 3.52
CA THR A 252 -21.11 -7.99 3.71
C THR A 252 -20.33 -8.13 2.40
N PHE A 253 -19.54 -7.11 2.07
CA PHE A 253 -18.51 -7.21 1.05
C PHE A 253 -17.17 -6.76 1.64
N GLN A 254 -16.10 -7.31 1.08
CA GLN A 254 -14.73 -7.07 1.49
C GLN A 254 -14.02 -6.31 0.38
N LEU A 255 -13.18 -5.35 0.76
CA LEU A 255 -12.30 -4.63 -0.15
C LEU A 255 -10.94 -5.34 -0.18
N GLY A 256 -10.48 -5.71 -1.36
CA GLY A 256 -9.15 -6.29 -1.57
C GLY A 256 -8.03 -5.35 -1.09
N PRO A 257 -6.77 -5.82 -0.94
CA PRO A 257 -5.69 -5.03 -0.34
C PRO A 257 -5.40 -3.68 -1.01
N THR A 258 -5.58 -3.60 -2.32
CA THR A 258 -5.40 -2.39 -3.15
C THR A 258 -6.73 -1.77 -3.59
N GLU A 259 -7.84 -2.35 -3.15
CA GLU A 259 -9.18 -1.90 -3.50
C GLU A 259 -9.66 -0.85 -2.48
N PHE A 260 -10.26 0.21 -2.99
CA PHE A 260 -10.86 1.27 -2.20
C PHE A 260 -12.04 1.88 -2.94
N LEU A 261 -12.96 2.46 -2.18
CA LEU A 261 -14.16 3.06 -2.72
C LEU A 261 -13.85 4.44 -3.33
N THR A 262 -14.32 4.63 -4.56
CA THR A 262 -14.13 5.84 -5.38
C THR A 262 -15.45 6.53 -5.70
N GLY A 263 -16.59 5.94 -5.33
CA GLY A 263 -17.87 6.58 -5.55
C GLY A 263 -19.01 5.87 -4.84
N LEU A 264 -20.11 6.60 -4.71
CA LEU A 264 -21.39 6.09 -4.25
C LEU A 264 -22.53 6.67 -5.08
N SER A 265 -23.61 5.91 -5.16
CA SER A 265 -24.86 6.33 -5.77
C SER A 265 -26.01 5.63 -5.08
N GLY A 266 -27.24 6.10 -5.31
CA GLY A 266 -28.40 5.53 -4.67
C GLY A 266 -29.65 6.32 -4.94
N THR A 267 -30.70 6.02 -4.19
CA THR A 267 -31.98 6.70 -4.27
C THR A 267 -32.53 6.96 -2.88
N TYR A 268 -33.17 8.10 -2.67
CA TYR A 268 -33.86 8.43 -1.42
C TYR A 268 -35.21 9.09 -1.69
N GLY A 269 -36.17 8.95 -0.78
CA GLY A 269 -37.49 9.55 -0.96
C GLY A 269 -38.36 9.42 0.27
N HIS A 270 -39.58 9.98 0.20
CA HIS A 270 -40.55 9.88 1.27
C HIS A 270 -40.98 8.43 1.51
N GLU A 271 -40.97 8.02 2.77
CA GLU A 271 -41.49 6.72 3.20
C GLU A 271 -43.03 6.72 3.11
N SER A 272 -43.66 5.65 2.63
CA SER A 272 -45.13 5.63 2.47
C SER A 272 -45.92 5.67 3.79
N ARG A 273 -45.28 5.35 4.93
CA ARG A 273 -45.94 5.24 6.24
C ARG A 273 -45.58 6.38 7.20
N SER A 274 -44.65 7.25 6.82
CA SER A 274 -44.18 8.36 7.65
C SER A 274 -43.77 9.54 6.78
N ASN A 275 -43.76 10.76 7.31
CA ASN A 275 -43.23 11.91 6.58
C ASN A 275 -41.68 11.93 6.51
N ASN A 276 -41.02 10.87 6.96
CA ASN A 276 -39.58 10.76 6.91
C ASN A 276 -39.07 10.44 5.50
N ILE A 277 -37.82 10.83 5.25
CA ILE A 277 -37.07 10.33 4.09
C ILE A 277 -36.44 8.97 4.45
N ALA A 278 -36.39 8.07 3.49
CA ALA A 278 -35.65 6.82 3.58
C ALA A 278 -34.67 6.70 2.40
N MET A 279 -33.49 6.15 2.68
CA MET A 279 -32.53 5.73 1.67
C MET A 279 -32.99 4.40 1.08
N TYR A 280 -33.57 4.43 -0.12
CA TYR A 280 -34.11 3.25 -0.78
C TYR A 280 -33.03 2.39 -1.40
N SER A 281 -31.99 2.99 -1.96
CA SER A 281 -30.86 2.24 -2.49
C SER A 281 -29.51 2.87 -2.20
N LEU A 282 -28.49 2.01 -2.08
CA LEU A 282 -27.09 2.41 -2.00
C LEU A 282 -26.25 1.48 -2.87
N LYS A 283 -25.39 2.05 -3.70
CA LYS A 283 -24.46 1.35 -4.57
C LYS A 283 -23.09 2.01 -4.46
N LEU A 284 -22.06 1.21 -4.33
CA LEU A 284 -20.67 1.66 -4.18
C LEU A 284 -19.81 1.18 -5.33
N VAL A 285 -18.84 2.00 -5.71
CA VAL A 285 -17.90 1.73 -6.81
C VAL A 285 -16.48 1.80 -6.29
N THR A 286 -15.62 0.88 -6.76
CA THR A 286 -14.21 0.79 -6.35
C THR A 286 -13.27 1.30 -7.45
N ASN A 287 -12.02 1.57 -7.09
CA ASN A 287 -10.95 1.93 -8.04
C ASN A 287 -10.64 0.84 -9.08
N LEU A 288 -11.07 -0.40 -8.83
CA LEU A 288 -10.90 -1.52 -9.75
C LEU A 288 -12.10 -1.70 -10.71
N GLY A 289 -13.09 -0.80 -10.63
CA GLY A 289 -14.33 -0.89 -11.41
C GLY A 289 -15.37 -1.85 -10.85
N ASN A 290 -15.10 -2.49 -9.69
CA ASN A 290 -16.09 -3.33 -9.03
C ASN A 290 -17.22 -2.48 -8.47
N THR A 291 -18.43 -3.05 -8.49
CA THR A 291 -19.63 -2.42 -7.96
C THR A 291 -20.25 -3.31 -6.89
N HIS A 292 -20.56 -2.72 -5.73
CA HIS A 292 -21.25 -3.39 -4.62
C HIS A 292 -22.65 -2.79 -4.44
N GLY A 293 -23.66 -3.65 -4.44
CA GLY A 293 -25.07 -3.25 -4.49
C GLY A 293 -25.64 -3.30 -5.91
N PRO A 294 -26.77 -2.61 -6.19
CA PRO A 294 -27.50 -1.75 -5.27
C PRO A 294 -28.11 -2.54 -4.11
N PHE A 295 -27.85 -2.09 -2.89
CA PHE A 295 -28.50 -2.59 -1.69
C PHE A 295 -29.84 -1.87 -1.54
N GLY A 296 -30.95 -2.61 -1.38
CA GLY A 296 -32.29 -2.04 -1.29
C GLY A 296 -33.00 -2.00 -2.65
N THR A 297 -33.89 -1.02 -2.85
CA THR A 297 -34.80 -0.95 -4.01
C THR A 297 -34.54 0.31 -4.86
N PRO A 298 -33.69 0.23 -5.91
CA PRO A 298 -33.26 1.40 -6.67
C PRO A 298 -34.34 2.03 -7.57
N ALA A 299 -35.49 1.37 -7.76
CA ALA A 299 -36.59 1.88 -8.56
C ALA A 299 -37.43 2.96 -7.84
N ILE A 300 -37.13 3.27 -6.57
CA ILE A 300 -37.93 4.16 -5.72
C ILE A 300 -37.10 5.36 -5.28
N GLY A 301 -37.70 6.54 -5.34
CA GLY A 301 -37.13 7.79 -4.85
C GLY A 301 -36.32 8.55 -5.90
N THR A 302 -35.70 9.64 -5.45
CA THR A 302 -34.85 10.52 -6.26
C THR A 302 -33.42 9.99 -6.27
N PRO A 303 -32.77 9.85 -7.45
CA PRO A 303 -31.41 9.36 -7.53
C PRO A 303 -30.38 10.40 -7.10
N PHE A 304 -29.27 9.92 -6.53
CA PHE A 304 -28.04 10.68 -6.34
C PHE A 304 -26.84 9.85 -6.78
N SER A 305 -25.77 10.53 -7.17
CA SER A 305 -24.50 9.92 -7.51
C SER A 305 -23.38 10.88 -7.17
N PHE A 306 -22.28 10.35 -6.67
CA PHE A 306 -21.09 11.11 -6.36
C PHE A 306 -19.83 10.28 -6.64
N SER A 307 -18.94 10.86 -7.45
CA SER A 307 -17.60 10.33 -7.70
C SER A 307 -16.60 11.14 -6.89
N VAL A 308 -15.75 10.44 -6.17
CA VAL A 308 -14.68 11.03 -5.37
C VAL A 308 -13.63 11.66 -6.32
N PRO A 309 -13.06 12.84 -5.98
CA PRO A 309 -11.99 13.43 -6.77
C PRO A 309 -10.81 12.48 -6.99
N GLN A 310 -10.06 12.68 -8.08
CA GLN A 310 -8.88 11.88 -8.38
C GLN A 310 -7.91 11.86 -7.20
N ASN A 311 -7.29 10.70 -6.98
CA ASN A 311 -6.40 10.41 -5.86
C ASN A 311 -7.03 10.44 -4.47
N ASN A 312 -8.35 10.58 -4.31
CA ASN A 312 -8.99 10.43 -3.00
C ASN A 312 -9.70 9.08 -2.86
N ARG A 313 -9.83 8.61 -1.62
CA ARG A 313 -10.57 7.39 -1.25
C ARG A 313 -11.58 7.67 -0.14
N ILE A 314 -12.71 6.97 -0.15
CA ILE A 314 -13.66 7.02 0.97
C ILE A 314 -13.08 6.26 2.16
N VAL A 315 -13.11 6.88 3.34
CA VAL A 315 -12.58 6.29 4.58
C VAL A 315 -13.64 6.08 5.65
N SER A 316 -14.74 6.82 5.62
CA SER A 316 -15.86 6.61 6.54
C SER A 316 -17.14 7.27 6.02
N PHE A 317 -18.23 7.01 6.73
CA PHE A 317 -19.56 7.51 6.43
C PHE A 317 -20.13 8.31 7.60
N PHE A 318 -21.00 9.26 7.28
CA PHE A 318 -21.82 9.98 8.26
C PHE A 318 -23.24 10.13 7.71
N GLY A 319 -24.18 10.60 8.52
CA GLY A 319 -25.49 10.99 8.02
C GLY A 319 -26.56 10.84 9.09
N GLY A 320 -27.80 10.72 8.64
CA GLY A 320 -28.96 10.59 9.53
C GLY A 320 -29.66 9.25 9.38
N TYR A 321 -30.41 8.88 10.40
CA TYR A 321 -31.32 7.74 10.34
C TYR A 321 -32.56 7.99 11.21
N THR A 322 -33.61 7.22 10.93
CA THR A 322 -34.85 7.20 11.69
C THR A 322 -35.05 5.82 12.34
N GLY A 323 -36.17 5.61 13.03
CA GLY A 323 -36.51 4.28 13.56
C GLY A 323 -36.69 3.20 12.48
N TYR A 324 -36.75 3.58 11.19
CA TYR A 324 -36.92 2.65 10.08
C TYR A 324 -35.65 2.46 9.25
N ALA A 325 -35.03 3.54 8.77
CA ALA A 325 -33.93 3.43 7.81
C ALA A 325 -32.91 4.56 7.95
N ILE A 326 -31.74 4.39 7.32
CA ILE A 326 -30.87 5.52 7.02
C ILE A 326 -31.69 6.50 6.17
N ASN A 327 -31.70 7.77 6.52
CA ASN A 327 -32.43 8.78 5.75
C ASN A 327 -31.52 9.71 4.95
N SER A 328 -30.25 9.81 5.33
CA SER A 328 -29.23 10.48 4.55
C SER A 328 -27.86 9.86 4.77
N ILE A 329 -27.00 9.94 3.77
CA ILE A 329 -25.64 9.43 3.81
C ILE A 329 -24.67 10.46 3.25
N GLY A 330 -23.55 10.64 3.91
CA GLY A 330 -22.41 11.40 3.45
C GLY A 330 -21.13 10.61 3.67
N ILE A 331 -20.05 11.11 3.11
CA ILE A 331 -18.75 10.43 3.12
C ILE A 331 -17.64 11.36 3.60
N TYR A 332 -16.63 10.77 4.22
CA TYR A 332 -15.34 11.41 4.41
C TYR A 332 -14.31 10.76 3.50
N THR A 333 -13.47 11.57 2.87
CA THR A 333 -12.41 11.10 1.99
C THR A 333 -11.04 11.54 2.47
N LEU A 334 -10.03 10.69 2.27
CA LEU A 334 -8.62 11.06 2.41
C LEU A 334 -7.92 11.01 1.06
N ASP A 335 -6.91 11.85 0.91
CA ASP A 335 -5.94 11.73 -0.18
C ASP A 335 -5.21 10.38 -0.04
N ASN A 336 -5.18 9.63 -1.13
CA ASN A 336 -4.57 8.32 -1.25
C ASN A 336 -3.04 8.42 -1.39
N SER A 337 -2.49 9.63 -1.59
CA SER A 337 -1.06 9.94 -1.58
C SER A 337 -0.50 10.26 -0.19
N ALA A 338 -1.35 10.25 0.84
CA ALA A 338 -1.00 10.64 2.20
C ALA A 338 -0.68 9.47 3.15
#